data_AF-A0A2V1KBU4-F1
#
_entry.id   AF-A0A2V1KBU4-F1
#
_cell.length_a   1.000
_cell.length_b   1.000
_cell.length_c   1.000
_cell.angle_alpha   90.00
_cell.angle_beta   90.00
_cell.angle_gamma   90.00
#
_symmetry.space_group_name_H-M   'P 1'
#
loop_
_entity.id
_entity.type
_entity.pdbx_description
1 polymer ?
#
loop_
_entity_poly.entity_id
_entity_poly.type
_entity_poly.pdbx_seq_one_letter_code
_entity_poly.pdbx_strand_id
1 'polypeptide(L)' 'MDFASTGESRDQLLEAAPVQEKHAVEQVGAGQGVVYWRYPKGESTATPFAKTVAKARFKATTTNRNLNTLRKLLTA' A
#
# COMPACT_ATOMS: atom_id res chain seq x y z
N MET A 1 14.36 2.41 15.23
CA MET A 1 13.47 3.19 14.37
C MET A 1 12.69 2.21 13.53
N ASP A 2 11.50 1.84 13.98
CA ASP A 2 10.66 0.90 13.25
C ASP A 2 10.04 1.62 12.04
N PHE A 3 10.32 1.11 10.83
CA PHE A 3 9.74 1.58 9.58
C PHE A 3 8.26 1.17 9.41
N ALA A 4 7.70 0.48 10.41
CA ALA A 4 6.32 0.06 10.41
C ALA A 4 5.45 1.27 10.80
N SER A 5 4.58 1.68 9.88
CA SER A 5 3.38 2.43 10.23
C SER A 5 2.76 1.87 11.51
N THR A 6 2.22 2.72 12.39
CA THR A 6 1.50 2.21 13.56
C THR A 6 0.48 1.16 13.12
N GLY A 7 0.32 0.08 13.89
CA GLY A 7 -0.61 -1.01 13.52
C GLY A 7 -2.01 -0.49 13.17
N GLU A 8 -2.42 0.57 13.88
CA GLU A 8 -3.64 1.32 13.60
C GLU A 8 -3.69 1.93 12.19
N SER A 9 -2.62 2.59 11.71
CA SER A 9 -2.60 3.15 10.34
C SER A 9 -2.70 2.07 9.27
N ARG A 10 -2.11 0.90 9.51
CA ARG A 10 -2.24 -0.27 8.62
C ARG A 10 -3.68 -0.77 8.58
N ASP A 11 -4.30 -0.94 9.74
CA ASP A 11 -5.66 -1.47 9.86
C ASP A 11 -6.67 -0.53 9.22
N GLN A 12 -6.53 0.78 9.46
CA GLN A 12 -7.33 1.81 8.80
C GLN A 12 -7.12 1.85 7.28
N LEU A 13 -5.92 1.52 6.78
CA LEU A 13 -5.67 1.41 5.33
C LEU A 13 -6.34 0.19 4.72
N LEU A 14 -6.33 -0.95 5.41
CA LEU A 14 -6.99 -2.17 4.97
C LEU A 14 -8.51 -2.00 4.98
N GLU A 15 -9.06 -1.35 6.00
CA GLU A 15 -10.48 -1.02 6.08
C GLU A 15 -10.90 -0.02 4.98
N ALA A 16 -10.02 0.95 4.67
CA ALA A 16 -10.26 1.92 3.60
C ALA A 16 -9.94 1.39 2.19
N ALA A 17 -9.54 0.13 2.07
CA ALA A 17 -9.29 -0.49 0.77
C ALA A 17 -10.60 -0.67 0.00
N PRO A 18 -10.60 -0.50 -1.33
CA PRO A 18 -11.79 -0.78 -2.12
C PRO A 18 -12.19 -2.26 -2.00
N VAL A 19 -13.50 -2.53 -2.09
CA VAL A 19 -14.02 -3.90 -2.16
C VAL A 19 -13.40 -4.59 -3.37
N GLN A 20 -12.79 -5.75 -3.13
CA GLN A 20 -12.09 -6.50 -4.16
C GLN A 20 -13.01 -7.52 -4.80
N GLU A 21 -13.26 -7.36 -6.09
CA GLU A 21 -13.89 -8.38 -6.91
C GLU A 21 -12.87 -9.38 -7.44
N LYS A 22 -13.33 -10.57 -7.82
CA LYS A 22 -12.47 -11.68 -8.30
C LYS A 22 -11.59 -11.29 -9.51
N HIS A 23 -11.95 -10.24 -10.24
CA HIS A 23 -11.24 -9.70 -11.39
C HIS A 23 -10.91 -8.20 -11.26
N ALA A 24 -10.85 -7.69 -10.02
CA ALA A 24 -10.49 -6.30 -9.80
C ALA A 24 -9.11 -5.98 -10.37
N VAL A 25 -9.04 -4.87 -11.11
CA VAL A 25 -7.81 -4.32 -11.69
C VAL A 25 -6.79 -3.97 -10.60
N GLU A 26 -7.31 -3.58 -9.43
CA GLU A 26 -6.55 -3.25 -8.23
C GLU A 26 -6.85 -4.26 -7.12
N GLN A 27 -5.80 -4.71 -6.41
CA GLN A 27 -5.89 -5.67 -5.31
C GLN A 27 -5.05 -5.19 -4.12
N VAL A 28 -5.58 -5.34 -2.91
CA VAL A 28 -4.97 -4.89 -1.66
C VAL A 28 -4.99 -6.05 -0.66
N GLY A 29 -3.86 -6.37 -0.05
CA GLY A 29 -3.74 -7.50 0.86
C GLY A 29 -2.97 -7.13 2.12
N ALA A 30 -3.33 -7.75 3.24
CA ALA A 30 -2.56 -7.63 4.47
C ALA A 30 -1.29 -8.49 4.42
N GLY A 31 -0.20 -7.97 4.98
CA GLY A 31 1.00 -8.72 5.31
C GLY A 31 1.45 -8.44 6.75
N GLN A 32 2.51 -9.10 7.19
CA GLN A 32 3.05 -8.86 8.54
C GLN A 32 3.64 -7.43 8.63
N GLY A 33 2.92 -6.54 9.32
CA GLY A 33 3.31 -5.15 9.49
C GLY A 33 3.24 -4.28 8.22
N VAL A 34 2.70 -4.82 7.11
CA VAL A 34 2.66 -4.14 5.81
C VAL A 34 1.32 -4.32 5.13
N VAL A 35 1.05 -3.45 4.15
CA VAL A 35 -0.05 -3.62 3.19
C VAL A 35 0.56 -3.86 1.82
N TYR A 36 0.23 -4.99 1.20
CA TYR A 36 0.53 -5.26 -0.18
C TYR A 36 -0.52 -4.65 -1.09
N TRP A 37 -0.08 -4.11 -2.21
CA TRP A 37 -0.96 -3.49 -3.17
C TRP A 37 -0.45 -3.76 -4.59
N ARG A 38 -1.35 -4.29 -5.43
CA ARG A 38 -1.10 -4.62 -6.82
C ARG A 38 -2.07 -3.87 -7.72
N TYR A 39 -1.55 -3.38 -8.84
CA TYR A 39 -2.27 -2.63 -9.85
C TYR A 39 -1.54 -2.79 -11.20
N PRO A 40 -2.17 -2.46 -12.35
CA PRO A 40 -1.52 -2.51 -13.65
C PRO A 40 -0.38 -1.51 -13.73
N LYS A 41 0.70 -1.88 -14.43
CA LYS A 41 1.85 -0.99 -14.58
C LYS A 41 1.43 0.31 -15.26
N GLY A 42 1.84 1.44 -14.70
CA GLY A 42 1.53 2.78 -15.22
C GLY A 42 0.40 3.51 -14.51
N GLU A 43 -0.37 2.81 -13.65
CA GLU A 43 -1.56 3.38 -13.00
C GLU A 43 -1.38 3.71 -11.50
N SER A 44 -0.14 3.71 -10.99
CA SER A 44 0.19 3.81 -9.56
C SER A 44 -0.31 5.06 -8.83
N THR A 45 -0.82 6.06 -9.54
CA THR A 45 -1.36 7.30 -8.97
C THR A 45 -2.84 7.48 -9.25
N ALA A 46 -3.40 6.72 -10.19
CA ALA A 46 -4.77 6.89 -10.66
C ALA A 46 -5.77 5.99 -9.92
N THR A 47 -5.29 4.89 -9.32
CA THR A 47 -6.18 3.92 -8.70
C THR A 47 -6.91 4.45 -7.45
N PRO A 48 -8.06 3.86 -7.09
CA PRO A 48 -8.74 4.16 -5.83
C PRO A 48 -7.83 4.05 -4.60
N PHE A 49 -7.05 2.98 -4.48
CA PHE A 49 -6.16 2.82 -3.32
C PHE A 49 -5.02 3.85 -3.32
N ALA A 50 -4.48 4.23 -4.49
CA ALA A 50 -3.50 5.30 -4.62
C ALA A 50 -4.00 6.62 -4.01
N LYS A 51 -5.27 6.96 -4.28
CA LYS A 51 -5.93 8.15 -3.72
C LYS A 51 -6.12 8.02 -2.21
N THR A 52 -6.45 6.82 -1.72
CA THR A 52 -6.57 6.56 -0.28
C THR A 52 -5.23 6.78 0.43
N VAL A 53 -4.15 6.12 0.01
CA VAL A 53 -2.83 6.27 0.64
C VAL A 53 -2.26 7.69 0.53
N ALA A 54 -2.69 8.46 -0.48
CA ALA A 54 -2.28 9.85 -0.67
C ALA A 54 -2.97 10.86 0.27
N LYS A 55 -3.98 10.45 1.05
CA LYS A 55 -4.62 11.31 2.05
C LYS A 55 -3.62 11.71 3.14
N ALA A 56 -3.71 12.95 3.62
CA ALA A 56 -2.78 13.51 4.61
C ALA A 56 -2.60 12.62 5.85
N ARG A 57 -3.69 12.02 6.33
CA ARG A 57 -3.69 11.11 7.48
C ARG A 57 -2.75 9.91 7.34
N PHE A 58 -2.57 9.40 6.12
CA PHE A 58 -1.72 8.23 5.87
C PHE A 58 -0.33 8.61 5.38
N LYS A 59 -0.18 9.75 4.70
CA LYS A 59 1.14 10.27 4.28
C LYS A 59 2.08 10.52 5.45
N ALA A 60 1.56 10.89 6.62
CA ALA A 60 2.36 11.17 7.81
C ALA A 60 2.88 9.90 8.51
N THR A 61 2.21 8.76 8.33
CA THR A 61 2.45 7.55 9.13
C THR A 61 2.85 6.34 8.30
N THR A 62 2.85 6.44 6.96
CA THR A 62 3.11 5.31 6.07
C THR A 62 4.13 5.67 5.00
N THR A 63 4.93 4.69 4.60
CA THR A 63 5.84 4.80 3.45
C THR A 63 5.43 3.80 2.38
N ASN A 64 5.18 4.28 1.16
CA ASN A 64 4.88 3.43 0.01
C ASN A 64 6.14 3.26 -0.87
N ARG A 65 6.51 2.01 -1.16
CA ARG A 65 7.63 1.64 -2.02
C ARG A 65 7.23 0.52 -2.97
N ASN A 66 7.66 0.65 -4.22
CA ASN A 66 7.55 -0.43 -5.18
C ASN A 66 8.40 -1.63 -4.72
N LEU A 67 7.86 -2.85 -4.80
CA LEU A 67 8.56 -4.05 -4.35
C LEU A 67 9.88 -4.30 -5.11
N ASN A 68 9.98 -3.85 -6.37
CA ASN A 68 11.25 -3.92 -7.12
C ASN A 68 12.32 -3.03 -6.48
N THR A 69 11.95 -1.88 -5.93
CA THR A 69 12.87 -1.01 -5.18
C THR A 69 13.34 -1.71 -3.91
N LEU A 70 12.43 -2.32 -3.15
CA LEU A 70 12.81 -3.08 -1.94
C LEU A 70 13.72 -4.26 -2.28
N ARG A 71 13.42 -5.01 -3.34
CA ARG A 71 14.30 -6.09 -3.83
C ARG A 71 15.71 -5.61 -4.12
N LYS A 72 15.86 -4.45 -4.78
CA LYS A 72 17.19 -3.87 -5.06
C LYS A 72 17.95 -3.51 -3.79
N LEU A 73 17.27 -3.03 -2.76
CA LEU A 73 17.89 -2.68 -1.47
C LEU A 73 18.38 -3.92 -0.71
N LEU A 74 17.72 -5.07 -0.87
CA LEU A 74 18.14 -6.33 -0.22
C LEU A 74 19.31 -7.01 -0.93
N THR A 75 19.64 -6.58 -2.14
CA THR A 75 20.76 -7.11 -2.93
C THR A 75 21.95 -6.16 -2.99
N ALA A 76 21.87 -5.02 -2.29
CA ALA A 76 22.93 -4.04 -2.13
C ALA A 76 23.71 -4.34 -0.84
#